data_AF-A0A4Y7J5V6-F1
#
_entry.id   AF-A0A4Y7J5V6-F1
#
_cell.length_a   1.000
_cell.length_b   1.000
_cell.length_c   1.000
_cell.angle_alpha   90.00
_cell.angle_beta   90.00
_cell.angle_gamma   90.00
#
_symmetry.space_group_name_H-M   'P 1'
#
loop_
_entity.id
_entity.type
_entity.pdbx_description
1 polymer ?
#
loop_
_entity_poly.entity_id
_entity_poly.type
_entity_poly.pdbx_seq_one_letter_code
_entity_poly.pdbx_strand_id
1 'polypeptide(L)'
;MFVMTKDERLIVKQIHKIEFDSFMECAPRYFGYISKCLSSSHHSCLAKILGIYKVTERQGERRKNRECLLIVMENILFGRNVVRSYDLKGTQFSRYTPNADGREVGLDGNYVEDNHISPLLLSINSKQDLLQAILADTQFLASINVMDYSLLLGVDDQKK
;
A
#
# COMPACT_ATOMS: atom_id res chain seq x y z
N MET A 1 11.65 -10.42 1.44
CA MET A 1 11.21 -10.88 0.10
C MET A 1 9.96 -10.10 -0.30
N PHE A 2 9.89 -9.64 -1.54
CA PHE A 2 8.72 -8.99 -2.12
C PHE A 2 8.54 -9.58 -3.53
N VAL A 3 7.42 -10.24 -3.78
CA VAL A 3 7.16 -10.91 -5.06
C VAL A 3 5.74 -10.66 -5.50
N MET A 4 5.54 -10.75 -6.82
CA MET A 4 4.25 -10.61 -7.46
C MET A 4 3.77 -11.97 -7.94
N THR A 5 2.46 -12.22 -7.91
CA THR A 5 1.90 -13.44 -8.50
C THR A 5 2.09 -13.47 -10.01
N LYS A 6 2.02 -14.67 -10.61
CA LYS A 6 2.20 -14.86 -12.06
C LYS A 6 1.21 -14.05 -12.90
N ASP A 7 0.00 -13.85 -12.40
CA ASP A 7 -1.04 -13.04 -13.03
C ASP A 7 -1.01 -11.56 -12.62
N GLU A 8 0.02 -11.16 -11.86
CA GLU A 8 0.30 -9.79 -11.42
C GLU A 8 -0.72 -9.16 -10.48
N ARG A 9 -1.76 -9.90 -10.08
CA ARG A 9 -2.86 -9.36 -9.28
C ARG A 9 -2.52 -9.16 -7.81
N LEU A 10 -1.64 -9.98 -7.28
CA LEU A 10 -1.33 -10.00 -5.86
C LEU A 10 0.16 -9.77 -5.61
N ILE A 11 0.43 -9.17 -4.47
CA ILE A 11 1.76 -9.03 -3.90
C ILE A 11 1.88 -9.96 -2.70
N VAL A 12 2.99 -10.68 -2.62
CA VAL A 12 3.39 -11.45 -1.45
C VAL A 12 4.64 -10.82 -0.86
N LYS A 13 4.51 -10.30 0.35
CA LYS A 13 5.60 -9.68 1.10
C LYS A 13 5.94 -10.57 2.29
N GLN A 14 7.22 -10.89 2.45
CA GLN A 14 7.71 -11.44 3.70
C GLN A 14 7.87 -10.32 4.72
N ILE A 15 7.29 -10.52 5.90
CA ILE A 15 7.24 -9.55 6.98
C ILE A 15 8.02 -10.05 8.21
N HIS A 16 8.37 -9.13 9.08
CA HIS A 16 9.03 -9.42 10.34
C HIS A 16 8.01 -9.90 11.39
N LYS A 17 8.50 -10.55 12.45
CA LYS A 17 7.66 -11.05 13.56
C LYS A 17 6.86 -9.93 14.23
N ILE A 18 7.46 -8.75 14.38
CA ILE A 18 6.82 -7.58 14.98
C ILE A 18 5.62 -7.13 14.12
N GLU A 19 5.79 -6.99 12.80
CA GLU A 19 4.70 -6.65 11.87
C GLU A 19 3.58 -7.70 11.91
N PHE A 20 3.93 -8.98 11.99
CA PHE A 20 2.96 -10.07 12.10
C PHE A 20 2.14 -9.96 13.40
N ASP A 21 2.80 -9.79 14.54
CA ASP A 21 2.13 -9.71 15.83
C ASP A 21 1.22 -8.48 15.92
N SER A 22 1.72 -7.33 15.47
CA SER A 22 0.92 -6.09 15.40
C SER A 22 -0.29 -6.24 14.48
N PHE A 23 -0.15 -6.90 13.33
CA PHE A 23 -1.29 -7.15 12.46
C PHE A 23 -2.29 -8.11 13.11
N MET A 24 -1.83 -9.19 13.75
CA MET A 24 -2.72 -10.14 14.41
C MET A 24 -3.56 -9.48 15.52
N GLU A 25 -2.99 -8.51 16.24
CA GLU A 25 -3.70 -7.72 17.25
C GLU A 25 -4.83 -6.86 16.65
N CYS A 26 -4.59 -6.23 15.49
CA CYS A 26 -5.56 -5.34 14.86
C CYS A 26 -6.43 -6.01 13.77
N ALA A 27 -6.14 -7.25 13.38
CA ALA A 27 -6.78 -7.96 12.27
C ALA A 27 -8.33 -7.99 12.35
N PRO A 28 -8.97 -8.30 13.50
CA PRO A 28 -10.43 -8.27 13.58
C PRO A 28 -11.02 -6.90 13.26
N ARG A 29 -10.35 -5.82 13.70
CA ARG A 29 -10.77 -4.44 13.43
C ARG A 29 -10.56 -4.08 11.97
N TYR A 30 -9.43 -4.49 11.39
CA TYR A 30 -9.13 -4.31 9.97
C TYR A 30 -10.16 -4.98 9.07
N PHE A 31 -10.42 -6.28 9.26
CA PHE A 31 -11.39 -7.01 8.43
C PHE A 31 -12.81 -6.48 8.64
N GLY A 32 -13.17 -6.07 9.86
CA GLY A 32 -14.45 -5.41 10.13
C GLY A 32 -14.59 -4.08 9.39
N TYR A 33 -13.53 -3.25 9.38
CA TYR A 33 -13.51 -1.98 8.65
C TYR A 33 -13.66 -2.19 7.14
N ILE A 34 -12.82 -3.05 6.55
CA ILE A 34 -12.88 -3.35 5.11
C ILE A 34 -14.23 -3.95 4.72
N SER A 35 -14.77 -4.88 5.52
CA SER A 35 -16.09 -5.46 5.27
C SER A 35 -17.20 -4.40 5.28
N LYS A 36 -17.11 -3.40 6.17
CA LYS A 36 -18.07 -2.29 6.21
C LYS A 36 -17.94 -1.41 4.97
N CYS A 37 -16.72 -1.06 4.55
CA CYS A 37 -16.53 -0.27 3.33
C CYS A 37 -17.12 -0.98 2.11
N LEU A 38 -16.87 -2.28 1.97
CA LEU A 38 -17.42 -3.10 0.89
C LEU A 38 -18.95 -3.20 0.90
N SER A 39 -19.57 -3.37 2.08
CA SER A 39 -21.04 -3.53 2.18
C SER A 39 -21.81 -2.23 2.02
N SER A 40 -21.20 -1.11 2.41
CA SER A 40 -21.83 0.22 2.37
C SER A 40 -21.43 1.06 1.17
N SER A 41 -20.74 0.48 0.18
CA SER A 41 -20.22 1.17 -1.01
C SER A 41 -19.34 2.40 -0.68
N HIS A 42 -18.67 2.41 0.49
CA HIS A 42 -17.68 3.43 0.81
C HIS A 42 -16.34 3.05 0.19
N HIS A 43 -15.67 4.04 -0.40
CA HIS A 43 -14.32 3.87 -0.94
C HIS A 43 -13.28 3.83 0.19
N SER A 44 -12.24 2.99 0.01
CA SER A 44 -11.07 2.92 0.88
C SER A 44 -9.81 2.82 0.00
N CYS A 45 -8.78 3.54 0.39
CA CYS A 45 -7.44 3.54 -0.19
C CYS A 45 -6.50 2.54 0.48
N LEU A 46 -6.93 1.87 1.57
CA LEU A 46 -6.11 0.83 2.20
C LEU A 46 -5.89 -0.34 1.25
N ALA A 47 -4.63 -0.77 1.13
CA ALA A 47 -4.32 -1.99 0.41
C ALA A 47 -5.04 -3.18 1.07
N LYS A 48 -5.82 -3.90 0.26
CA LYS A 48 -6.57 -5.06 0.73
C LYS A 48 -5.64 -6.22 1.02
N ILE A 49 -5.52 -6.56 2.30
CA ILE A 49 -4.83 -7.75 2.80
C ILE A 49 -5.81 -8.92 2.64
N LEU A 50 -5.38 -9.92 1.88
CA LEU A 50 -6.16 -11.11 1.57
C LEU A 50 -5.85 -12.24 2.56
N GLY A 51 -4.66 -12.21 3.15
CA GLY A 51 -4.27 -13.20 4.15
C GLY A 51 -2.88 -12.96 4.72
N ILE A 52 -2.65 -13.52 5.89
CA ILE A 52 -1.36 -13.57 6.56
C ILE A 52 -1.05 -15.03 6.90
N TYR A 53 0.18 -15.47 6.63
CA TYR A 53 0.55 -16.87 6.66
C TYR A 53 1.87 -17.05 7.39
N LYS A 54 1.96 -18.11 8.20
CA LYS A 54 3.22 -18.65 8.70
C LYS A 54 3.56 -19.90 7.92
N VAL A 55 4.67 -19.89 7.20
CA VAL A 55 5.17 -21.03 6.43
C VAL A 55 6.38 -21.61 7.13
N THR A 56 6.34 -22.91 7.40
CA THR A 56 7.44 -23.65 8.02
C THR A 56 7.99 -24.67 7.02
N GLU A 57 9.22 -24.43 6.56
CA GLU A 57 9.98 -25.36 5.74
C GLU A 57 10.71 -26.36 6.65
N ARG A 58 10.35 -27.64 6.54
CA ARG A 58 10.96 -28.73 7.30
C ARG A 58 12.28 -29.15 6.66
N GLN A 59 13.40 -28.95 7.34
CA GLN A 59 14.73 -29.25 6.80
C GLN A 59 15.31 -30.54 7.40
N GLY A 60 14.59 -31.66 7.30
CA GLY A 60 15.06 -32.98 7.79
C GLY A 60 15.44 -33.00 9.28
N GLU A 61 15.98 -34.12 9.77
CA GLU A 61 16.25 -34.31 11.20
C GLU A 61 17.47 -33.52 11.72
N ARG A 62 18.40 -33.12 10.84
CA ARG A 62 19.68 -32.50 11.22
C ARG A 62 19.73 -30.98 11.07
N ARG A 63 18.74 -30.32 10.46
CA ARG A 63 18.72 -28.86 10.30
C ARG A 63 17.48 -28.26 10.94
N LYS A 64 17.66 -27.05 11.49
CA LYS A 64 16.56 -26.26 12.05
C LYS A 64 15.57 -25.91 10.94
N ASN A 65 14.28 -26.13 11.20
CA ASN A 65 13.21 -25.69 10.33
C ASN A 65 13.35 -24.19 10.06
N ARG A 66 13.09 -23.78 8.81
CA ARG A 66 13.01 -22.36 8.46
C ARG A 66 11.57 -21.92 8.54
N GLU A 67 11.33 -20.80 9.20
CA GLU A 67 10.01 -20.20 9.30
C GLU A 67 10.03 -18.84 8.61
N CYS A 68 9.01 -18.57 7.81
CA CYS A 68 8.78 -17.24 7.27
C CYS A 68 7.33 -16.82 7.47
N LEU A 69 7.14 -15.51 7.62
CA LEU A 69 5.85 -14.87 7.79
C LEU A 69 5.57 -14.09 6.52
N LEU A 70 4.43 -14.34 5.91
CA LEU A 70 4.05 -13.77 4.62
C LEU A 70 2.72 -13.04 4.77
N ILE A 71 2.61 -11.88 4.14
CA ILE A 71 1.35 -11.19 3.91
C ILE A 71 1.05 -11.20 2.42
N VAL A 72 -0.20 -11.49 2.08
CA VAL A 72 -0.72 -11.46 0.71
C VAL A 72 -1.70 -10.31 0.61
N MET A 73 -1.47 -9.42 -0.36
CA MET A 73 -2.26 -8.21 -0.54
C MET A 73 -2.49 -7.94 -2.03
N GLU A 74 -3.47 -7.10 -2.34
CA GLU A 74 -3.72 -6.67 -3.73
C GLU A 74 -2.52 -5.88 -4.29
N ASN A 75 -2.27 -6.04 -5.59
CA ASN A 75 -1.40 -5.15 -6.34
C ASN A 75 -2.21 -3.93 -6.81
N ILE A 76 -2.01 -2.78 -6.16
CA ILE A 76 -2.79 -1.58 -6.45
C ILE A 76 -2.54 -1.00 -7.86
N LEU A 77 -1.39 -1.33 -8.48
CA LEU A 77 -1.01 -0.86 -9.82
C LEU A 77 -1.36 -1.87 -10.92
N PHE A 78 -2.06 -2.96 -10.58
CA PHE A 78 -2.42 -4.01 -11.53
C PHE A 78 -3.20 -3.45 -12.74
N GLY A 79 -2.76 -3.81 -13.94
CA GLY A 79 -3.42 -3.44 -15.20
C GLY A 79 -3.35 -1.94 -15.55
N ARG A 80 -2.45 -1.19 -14.91
CA ARG A 80 -2.17 0.23 -15.17
C ARG A 80 -0.81 0.38 -15.84
N ASN A 81 -0.72 1.27 -16.82
CA ASN A 81 0.56 1.64 -17.42
C ASN A 81 1.13 2.86 -16.70
N VAL A 82 1.74 2.62 -15.55
CA VAL A 82 2.19 3.68 -14.65
C VAL A 82 3.45 4.34 -15.21
N VAL A 83 3.33 5.62 -15.60
CA VAL A 83 4.44 6.42 -16.14
C VAL A 83 5.20 7.18 -15.05
N ARG A 84 4.54 7.47 -13.93
CA ARG A 84 5.10 8.13 -12.75
C ARG A 84 4.51 7.51 -11.50
N SER A 85 5.32 7.27 -10.49
CA SER A 85 4.85 6.70 -9.22
C SER A 85 5.48 7.42 -8.03
N TYR A 86 4.71 7.59 -6.96
CA TYR A 86 5.15 8.31 -5.76
C TYR A 86 4.73 7.58 -4.49
N ASP A 87 5.63 7.51 -3.53
CA ASP A 87 5.34 7.19 -2.13
C ASP A 87 5.21 8.52 -1.39
N LEU A 88 4.00 8.84 -0.91
CA LEU A 88 3.70 10.14 -0.28
C LEU A 88 3.39 9.95 1.20
N LYS A 89 4.12 10.67 2.07
CA LYS A 89 3.89 10.65 3.53
C LYS A 89 3.36 11.97 4.07
N GLY A 90 3.38 13.04 3.26
CA GLY A 90 3.04 14.39 3.68
C GLY A 90 4.15 15.08 4.50
N THR A 91 5.34 14.49 4.59
CA THR A 91 6.50 15.06 5.30
C THR A 91 7.53 15.59 4.32
N GLN A 92 8.28 16.63 4.71
CA GLN A 92 9.25 17.28 3.81
C GLN A 92 10.71 16.87 4.06
N PHE A 93 11.06 16.44 5.27
CA PHE A 93 12.45 16.11 5.62
C PHE A 93 12.85 14.75 5.07
N SER A 94 13.96 14.69 4.32
CA SER A 94 14.51 13.44 3.74
C SER A 94 13.55 12.73 2.76
N ARG A 95 12.72 13.49 2.06
CA ARG A 95 11.72 12.98 1.10
C ARG A 95 12.02 13.44 -0.33
N TYR A 96 13.25 13.23 -0.78
CA TYR A 96 13.69 13.51 -2.15
C TYR A 96 14.62 12.41 -2.67
N THR A 97 14.37 11.94 -3.89
CA THR A 97 15.22 10.97 -4.57
C THR A 97 15.85 11.65 -5.80
N PRO A 98 17.17 11.87 -5.83
CA PRO A 98 17.83 12.62 -6.91
C PRO A 98 17.91 11.89 -8.25
N ASN A 99 17.68 10.56 -8.29
CA ASN A 99 17.76 9.74 -9.50
C ASN A 99 16.40 9.16 -9.94
N ALA A 100 15.30 9.85 -9.61
CA ALA A 100 13.97 9.40 -10.01
C ALA A 100 13.71 9.65 -11.52
N ASP A 101 14.39 8.91 -12.40
CA ASP A 101 14.31 9.02 -13.86
C ASP A 101 13.01 8.41 -14.44
N GLY A 102 11.88 8.61 -13.76
CA GLY A 102 10.55 8.09 -14.13
C GLY A 102 10.34 6.58 -13.91
N ARG A 103 11.42 5.80 -13.69
CA ARG A 103 11.35 4.36 -13.38
C ARG A 103 11.38 4.06 -11.89
N GLU A 104 11.96 4.94 -11.09
CA GLU A 104 11.98 4.81 -9.63
C GLU A 104 10.76 5.48 -9.00
N VAL A 105 10.40 5.02 -7.81
CA VAL A 105 9.30 5.60 -7.03
C VAL A 105 9.79 6.92 -6.43
N GLY A 106 9.20 8.03 -6.86
CA GLY A 106 9.46 9.36 -6.32
C GLY A 106 8.92 9.52 -4.90
N LEU A 107 9.40 10.53 -4.18
CA LEU A 107 8.92 10.89 -2.85
C LEU A 107 8.17 12.24 -2.86
N ASP A 108 7.80 12.76 -1.70
CA ASP A 108 7.03 14.00 -1.55
C ASP A 108 7.67 15.21 -2.25
N GLY A 109 9.00 15.36 -2.17
CA GLY A 109 9.73 16.45 -2.83
C GLY A 109 9.70 16.34 -4.35
N ASN A 110 9.90 15.14 -4.89
CA ASN A 110 9.80 14.88 -6.34
C ASN A 110 8.37 15.17 -6.84
N TYR A 111 7.36 14.78 -6.06
CA TYR A 111 5.96 15.03 -6.39
C TYR A 111 5.65 16.53 -6.47
N VAL A 112 6.14 17.34 -5.53
CA VAL A 112 5.94 18.80 -5.55
C VAL A 112 6.55 19.41 -6.81
N GLU A 113 7.79 19.07 -7.15
CA GLU A 113 8.48 19.54 -8.36
C GLU A 113 7.71 19.14 -9.64
N ASP A 114 7.36 17.86 -9.76
CA ASP A 114 6.65 17.34 -10.92
C ASP A 114 5.25 17.96 -11.06
N ASN A 115 4.53 18.16 -9.96
CA ASN A 115 3.19 18.73 -9.98
C ASN A 115 3.18 20.22 -10.35
N HIS A 116 4.30 20.94 -10.19
CA HIS A 116 4.45 22.29 -10.74
C HIS A 116 4.56 22.31 -12.27
N ILE A 117 5.11 21.25 -12.86
CA ILE A 117 5.32 21.13 -14.31
C ILE A 117 4.11 20.47 -15.00
N SER A 118 3.59 19.40 -14.39
CA SER A 118 2.51 18.55 -14.91
C SER A 118 1.53 18.22 -13.77
N PRO A 119 0.56 19.12 -13.50
CA PRO A 119 -0.34 18.99 -12.36
C PRO A 119 -1.31 17.82 -12.52
N LEU A 120 -1.59 17.13 -11.42
CA LEU A 120 -2.65 16.12 -11.38
C LEU A 120 -4.02 16.77 -11.16
N LEU A 121 -4.83 16.76 -12.21
CA LEU A 121 -6.17 17.32 -12.19
C LEU A 121 -7.20 16.22 -11.90
N LEU A 122 -8.01 16.42 -10.88
CA LEU A 122 -9.14 15.57 -10.52
C LEU A 122 -10.45 16.30 -10.74
N SER A 123 -11.49 15.56 -11.14
CA SER A 123 -12.85 16.10 -11.11
C SER A 123 -13.25 16.42 -9.66
N ILE A 124 -14.22 17.33 -9.48
CA ILE A 124 -14.70 17.71 -8.14
C ILE A 124 -15.22 16.47 -7.38
N ASN A 125 -15.98 15.62 -8.05
CA ASN A 125 -16.53 14.39 -7.45
C ASN A 125 -15.41 13.43 -7.06
N SER A 126 -14.47 13.13 -7.98
CA SER A 126 -13.34 12.23 -7.69
C SER A 126 -12.46 12.75 -6.56
N LYS A 127 -12.25 14.07 -6.48
CA LYS A 127 -11.53 14.70 -5.38
C LYS A 127 -12.28 14.53 -4.06
N GLN A 128 -13.60 14.74 -4.04
CA GLN A 128 -14.42 14.54 -2.85
C GLN A 128 -14.39 13.08 -2.38
N ASP A 129 -14.57 12.13 -3.30
CA ASP A 129 -14.55 10.69 -3.01
C ASP A 129 -13.19 10.27 -2.45
N LEU A 130 -12.09 10.72 -3.07
CA LEU A 130 -10.73 10.44 -2.59
C LEU A 130 -10.48 11.03 -1.20
N LEU A 131 -10.89 12.27 -0.95
CA LEU A 131 -10.72 12.92 0.35
C LEU A 131 -11.54 12.23 1.44
N GLN A 132 -12.77 11.80 1.14
CA GLN A 132 -13.59 11.05 2.08
C GLN A 132 -12.96 9.69 2.43
N ALA A 133 -12.44 8.97 1.42
CA ALA A 133 -11.74 7.71 1.62
C ALA A 133 -10.49 7.89 2.50
N ILE A 134 -9.62 8.87 2.16
CA ILE A 134 -8.41 9.18 2.93
C ILE A 134 -8.76 9.55 4.38
N LEU A 135 -9.79 10.37 4.60
CA LEU A 135 -10.19 10.77 5.94
C LEU A 135 -10.69 9.57 6.76
N ALA A 136 -11.53 8.72 6.16
CA ALA A 136 -12.05 7.53 6.84
C ALA A 136 -10.93 6.52 7.16
N ASP A 137 -10.01 6.29 6.21
CA ASP A 137 -8.88 5.38 6.38
C ASP A 137 -7.92 5.87 7.45
N THR A 138 -7.56 7.16 7.43
CA THR A 138 -6.65 7.75 8.42
C THR A 138 -7.25 7.76 9.82
N GLN A 139 -8.55 8.00 9.95
CA GLN A 139 -9.27 7.83 11.22
C GLN A 139 -9.24 6.38 11.71
N PHE A 140 -9.44 5.42 10.81
CA PHE A 140 -9.33 4.00 11.14
C PHE A 140 -7.91 3.64 11.61
N LEU A 141 -6.88 4.00 10.83
CA LEU A 141 -5.47 3.74 11.15
C LEU A 141 -5.07 4.36 12.50
N ALA A 142 -5.49 5.60 12.77
CA ALA A 142 -5.28 6.24 14.06
C ALA A 142 -5.96 5.46 15.20
N SER A 143 -7.17 4.94 14.99
CA SER A 143 -7.88 4.15 16.02
C SER A 143 -7.17 2.85 16.41
N ILE A 144 -6.33 2.30 15.53
CA ILE A 144 -5.52 1.10 15.77
C ILE A 144 -4.05 1.42 16.03
N ASN A 145 -3.70 2.69 16.28
CA ASN A 145 -2.34 3.17 16.54
C ASN A 145 -1.32 2.80 15.44
N VAL A 146 -1.78 2.72 14.19
CA VAL A 146 -0.89 2.50 13.03
C VAL A 146 -0.43 3.85 12.52
N MET A 147 0.88 3.97 12.29
CA MET A 147 1.56 5.16 11.75
C MET A 147 2.53 4.75 10.64
N ASP A 148 3.31 5.71 10.13
CA ASP A 148 4.35 5.51 9.11
C ASP A 148 3.88 4.91 7.77
N TYR A 149 2.59 4.98 7.50
CA TYR A 149 2.00 4.64 6.21
C TYR A 149 2.28 5.73 5.17
N SER A 150 2.27 5.32 3.91
CA SER A 150 2.36 6.21 2.75
C SER A 150 1.17 5.97 1.82
N LEU A 151 0.78 7.01 1.09
CA LEU A 151 -0.13 6.90 -0.04
C LEU A 151 0.72 6.60 -1.28
N LEU A 152 0.56 5.41 -1.85
CA LEU A 152 1.19 5.05 -3.12
C LEU A 152 0.32 5.58 -4.27
N LEU A 153 0.89 6.49 -5.05
CA LEU A 153 0.25 7.14 -6.19
C LEU A 153 0.88 6.63 -7.48
N GLY A 154 0.07 6.16 -8.42
CA GLY A 154 0.49 5.81 -9.78
C GLY A 154 -0.25 6.66 -10.80
N VAL A 155 0.48 7.29 -11.71
CA VAL A 155 -0.07 8.12 -12.80
C VAL A 155 -0.01 7.31 -14.09
N ASP A 156 -1.15 7.17 -14.77
CA ASP A 156 -1.29 6.49 -16.07
C ASP A 156 -1.74 7.51 -17.11
N ASP A 157 -0.90 7.79 -18.12
CA ASP A 157 -1.18 8.79 -19.15
C ASP A 157 -2.23 8.33 -20.19
N GLN A 158 -2.53 7.02 -20.27
CA GLN A 158 -3.41 6.46 -21.29
C GLN A 158 -4.86 6.28 -20.82
N LYS A 159 -5.10 6.19 -19.52
CA LYS A 159 -6.44 6.07 -18.92
C LYS A 159 -6.74 7.28 -18.04
N LYS A 160 -7.25 8.35 -18.65
CA LYS A 160 -7.79 9.52 -17.93
C LYS A 160 -9.14 9.22 -17.28
#